data_AF-A0A813KBT8-F1
#
_entry.id   AF-A0A813KBT8-F1
#
_cell.length_a   1.000
_cell.length_b   1.000
_cell.length_c   1.000
_cell.angle_alpha   90.00
_cell.angle_beta   90.00
_cell.angle_gamma   90.00
#
_symmetry.space_group_name_H-M   'P 1'
#
loop_
_entity.id
_entity.type
_entity.pdbx_description
1 polymer ?
#
loop_
_entity_poly.entity_id
_entity_poly.type
_entity_poly.pdbx_seq_one_letter_code
_entity_poly.pdbx_strand_id
1 'polypeptide(L)'
;AYGNEAEIGRAMKDSGVPREELFLATKATSVPLGMAEPTYLEAIFANQLQALQTDYLDVYMLHAAGVRGERLETVWRGMERLVELGRVRSLGVSNFGVEELEELWGFAKIKPVYMQNIFKVYKQGEQILSASGGGGVVQWARDHGVMMVGYSTINSWPHMLPPLQDPHVLSIAQARGRTSSQVLHRWALQHGIAVIPKASSLARIRENAQLLDFELSAAEMLALDGLATLSESTHDQLRPAWIADVFALHRAPGIVAHSSASAAVGQAHLGASVGVRFMQVLSDRQCIREPEEVKARQFSLGGGGHQLSACQEACAAQPDCGFFTFYQSTGYCHMFRTCAEQIDASDGAVVHARQ
;
A
#
# COMPACT_ATOMS: atom_id res chain seq x y z
N ALA A 1 19.40 5.81 -14.85
CA ALA A 1 17.95 6.13 -14.78
C ALA A 1 17.68 7.64 -14.78
N TYR A 2 18.25 8.41 -13.85
CA TYR A 2 17.94 9.86 -13.76
C TYR A 2 18.79 10.75 -14.66
N GLY A 3 19.89 10.22 -15.21
CA GLY A 3 20.71 10.93 -16.21
C GLY A 3 21.42 12.17 -15.68
N ASN A 4 21.64 12.26 -14.37
CA ASN A 4 22.15 13.46 -13.69
C ASN A 4 23.37 13.21 -12.80
N GLU A 5 24.02 12.04 -12.93
CA GLU A 5 25.20 11.69 -12.13
C GLU A 5 26.40 12.60 -12.42
N ALA A 6 26.53 13.09 -13.65
CA ALA A 6 27.59 14.05 -14.03
C ALA A 6 27.42 15.40 -13.32
N GLU A 7 26.18 15.89 -13.19
CA GLU A 7 25.83 17.11 -12.45
C GLU A 7 26.13 16.95 -10.96
N ILE A 8 25.78 15.79 -10.39
CA ILE A 8 26.04 15.47 -8.97
C ILE A 8 27.56 15.43 -8.72
N GLY A 9 28.34 14.78 -9.60
CA GLY A 9 29.80 14.75 -9.51
C GLY A 9 30.42 16.15 -9.49
N ARG A 10 29.98 17.03 -10.40
CA ARG A 10 30.41 18.44 -10.40
C ARG A 10 30.01 19.16 -9.11
N ALA A 11 28.77 19.01 -8.65
CA ALA A 11 28.29 19.67 -7.45
C ALA A 11 29.06 19.24 -6.19
N MET A 12 29.41 17.95 -6.06
CA MET A 12 30.25 17.48 -4.95
C MET A 12 31.62 18.13 -4.99
N LYS A 13 32.27 18.14 -6.15
CA LYS A 13 33.59 18.77 -6.33
C LYS A 13 33.56 20.28 -6.03
N ASP A 14 32.57 20.98 -6.58
CA ASP A 14 32.40 22.43 -6.41
C ASP A 14 32.06 22.81 -4.96
N SER A 15 31.46 21.89 -4.19
CA SER A 15 31.14 22.11 -2.78
C SER A 15 32.38 22.23 -1.89
N GLY A 16 33.52 21.65 -2.30
CA GLY A 16 34.73 21.58 -1.49
C GLY A 16 34.63 20.69 -0.24
N VAL A 17 33.51 20.01 -0.03
CA VAL A 17 33.33 19.08 1.10
C VAL A 17 34.14 17.81 0.86
N PRO A 18 34.94 17.34 1.84
CA PRO A 18 35.68 16.09 1.70
C PRO A 18 34.77 14.91 1.34
N ARG A 19 35.23 14.04 0.44
CA ARG A 19 34.40 12.93 -0.10
C ARG A 19 33.92 12.01 1.02
N GLU A 20 34.74 11.79 2.04
CA GLU A 20 34.47 10.96 3.22
C GLU A 20 33.41 11.53 4.17
N GLU A 21 33.09 12.83 4.07
CA GLU A 21 32.00 13.48 4.82
C GLU A 21 30.67 13.42 4.05
N LEU A 22 30.68 13.03 2.79
CA LEU A 22 29.49 12.87 1.95
C LEU A 22 29.02 11.41 1.95
N PHE A 23 27.72 11.21 2.10
CA PHE A 23 27.08 9.91 1.90
C PHE A 23 26.46 9.84 0.51
N LEU A 24 27.10 9.12 -0.41
CA LEU A 24 26.70 9.02 -1.81
C LEU A 24 26.06 7.67 -2.13
N ALA A 25 24.83 7.74 -2.64
CA ALA A 25 24.05 6.59 -3.04
C ALA A 25 23.65 6.70 -4.52
N THR A 26 23.94 5.67 -5.31
CA THR A 26 23.36 5.52 -6.67
C THR A 26 22.80 4.12 -6.86
N LYS A 27 22.21 3.86 -8.03
CA LYS A 27 21.48 2.63 -8.30
C LYS A 27 21.94 1.95 -9.58
N ALA A 28 22.02 0.62 -9.53
CA ALA A 28 22.30 -0.28 -10.63
C ALA A 28 21.08 -0.36 -11.56
N THR A 29 21.17 0.25 -12.74
CA THR A 29 20.08 0.34 -13.73
C THR A 29 20.64 0.50 -15.13
N SER A 30 20.04 -0.16 -16.12
CA SER A 30 20.38 0.04 -17.54
C SER A 30 19.19 0.58 -18.37
N VAL A 31 17.96 0.44 -17.87
CA VAL A 31 16.72 0.92 -18.51
C VAL A 31 15.70 1.35 -17.44
N PRO A 32 14.63 2.11 -17.79
CA PRO A 32 13.69 2.66 -16.83
C PRO A 32 13.04 1.65 -15.86
N LEU A 33 13.10 0.35 -16.17
CA LEU A 33 12.48 -0.74 -15.41
C LEU A 33 13.47 -1.81 -14.88
N GLY A 34 14.79 -1.58 -14.91
CA GLY A 34 15.76 -2.49 -14.27
C GLY A 34 17.11 -2.63 -15.00
N MET A 35 17.91 -3.61 -14.57
CA MET A 35 19.12 -4.04 -15.31
C MET A 35 18.76 -5.13 -16.30
N ALA A 36 18.93 -4.86 -17.59
CA ALA A 36 18.61 -5.80 -18.65
C ALA A 36 19.45 -7.08 -18.57
N GLU A 37 20.74 -6.95 -18.22
CA GLU A 37 21.69 -8.07 -18.25
C GLU A 37 22.77 -7.90 -17.17
N PRO A 38 23.06 -8.93 -16.34
CA PRO A 38 24.07 -8.86 -15.27
C PRO A 38 25.49 -8.57 -15.77
N THR A 39 25.80 -8.99 -17.00
CA THR A 39 27.13 -8.84 -17.63
C THR A 39 27.55 -7.39 -17.83
N TYR A 40 26.62 -6.43 -17.78
CA TYR A 40 26.94 -5.00 -17.90
C TYR A 40 27.09 -4.30 -16.55
N LEU A 41 26.88 -4.96 -15.41
CA LEU A 41 26.90 -4.31 -14.10
C LEU A 41 28.22 -3.57 -13.85
N GLU A 42 29.36 -4.21 -14.10
CA GLU A 42 30.67 -3.59 -13.90
C GLU A 42 30.89 -2.38 -14.82
N ALA A 43 30.46 -2.47 -16.08
CA ALA A 43 30.55 -1.38 -17.04
C ALA A 43 29.64 -0.20 -16.66
N ILE A 44 28.42 -0.48 -16.22
CA ILE A 44 27.48 0.52 -15.71
C ILE A 44 28.10 1.21 -14.50
N PHE A 45 28.57 0.43 -13.52
CA PHE A 45 29.18 0.95 -12.31
C PHE A 45 30.42 1.81 -12.59
N ALA A 46 31.30 1.38 -13.50
CA ALA A 46 32.47 2.15 -13.92
C ALA A 46 32.08 3.51 -14.54
N ASN A 47 31.07 3.52 -15.42
CA ASN A 47 30.55 4.76 -16.01
C ASN A 47 29.92 5.67 -14.95
N GLN A 48 29.23 5.11 -13.96
CA GLN A 48 28.64 5.88 -12.86
C GLN A 48 29.71 6.53 -11.99
N LEU A 49 30.78 5.80 -11.63
CA LEU A 49 31.91 6.36 -10.90
C LEU A 49 32.61 7.48 -11.68
N GLN A 50 32.79 7.30 -13.00
CA GLN A 50 33.36 8.33 -13.86
C GLN A 50 32.49 9.59 -13.89
N ALA A 51 31.17 9.45 -14.04
CA ALA A 51 30.23 10.56 -14.04
C ALA A 51 30.20 11.28 -12.68
N LEU A 52 30.18 10.51 -11.59
CA LEU A 52 30.18 11.00 -10.22
C LEU A 52 31.54 11.56 -9.78
N GLN A 53 32.61 11.34 -10.56
CA GLN A 53 33.98 11.78 -10.28
C GLN A 53 34.47 11.27 -8.91
N THR A 54 34.23 10.00 -8.61
CA THR A 54 34.62 9.37 -7.34
C THR A 54 35.04 7.93 -7.54
N ASP A 55 35.84 7.39 -6.62
CA ASP A 55 36.34 6.02 -6.69
C ASP A 55 35.43 5.00 -5.99
N TYR A 56 34.53 5.46 -5.11
CA TYR A 56 33.66 4.57 -4.34
C TYR A 56 32.27 5.17 -4.09
N LEU A 57 31.31 4.29 -3.80
CA LEU A 57 29.98 4.65 -3.32
C LEU A 57 29.78 4.20 -1.87
N ASP A 58 28.99 4.97 -1.11
CA ASP A 58 28.58 4.58 0.23
C ASP A 58 27.47 3.53 0.16
N VAL A 59 26.51 3.70 -0.75
CA VAL A 59 25.48 2.71 -1.04
C VAL A 59 25.32 2.50 -2.54
N TYR A 60 25.28 1.24 -2.95
CA TYR A 60 24.83 0.85 -4.30
C TYR A 60 23.58 -0.02 -4.23
N MET A 61 22.52 0.42 -4.90
CA MET A 61 21.20 -0.23 -4.83
C MET A 61 20.79 -0.90 -6.14
N LEU A 62 20.13 -2.05 -6.07
CA LEU A 62 19.41 -2.59 -7.22
C LEU A 62 18.12 -1.80 -7.49
N HIS A 63 18.00 -1.18 -8.67
CA HIS A 63 16.88 -0.30 -9.05
C HIS A 63 15.78 -1.04 -9.81
N ALA A 64 15.15 -2.05 -9.22
CA ALA A 64 14.17 -2.85 -9.94
C ALA A 64 13.04 -3.34 -9.05
N ALA A 65 11.84 -3.44 -9.64
CA ALA A 65 10.73 -4.22 -9.10
C ALA A 65 10.63 -5.53 -9.90
N GLY A 66 10.30 -6.65 -9.24
CA GLY A 66 9.98 -7.91 -9.90
C GLY A 66 11.16 -8.69 -10.51
N VAL A 67 12.41 -8.42 -10.11
CA VAL A 67 13.56 -9.27 -10.47
C VAL A 67 13.64 -10.43 -9.48
N ARG A 68 13.64 -11.66 -9.99
CA ARG A 68 13.53 -12.91 -9.23
C ARG A 68 14.46 -13.99 -9.79
N GLY A 69 14.63 -15.07 -9.06
CA GLY A 69 15.34 -16.28 -9.42
C GLY A 69 16.82 -16.06 -9.76
N GLU A 70 17.32 -16.85 -10.72
CA GLU A 70 18.71 -16.83 -11.17
C GLU A 70 19.19 -15.43 -11.58
N ARG A 71 18.31 -14.60 -12.14
CA ARG A 71 18.65 -13.22 -12.52
C ARG A 71 18.93 -12.34 -11.30
N LEU A 72 18.09 -12.46 -10.26
CA LEU A 72 18.30 -11.74 -9.01
C LEU A 72 19.61 -12.17 -8.37
N GLU A 73 19.87 -13.48 -8.32
CA GLU A 73 21.11 -14.02 -7.78
C GLU A 73 22.33 -13.53 -8.55
N THR A 74 22.34 -13.68 -9.88
CA THR A 74 23.48 -13.29 -10.72
C THR A 74 23.83 -11.81 -10.57
N VAL A 75 22.84 -10.94 -10.60
CA VAL A 75 23.03 -9.50 -10.39
C VAL A 75 23.60 -9.23 -9.00
N TRP A 76 23.02 -9.82 -7.96
CA TRP A 76 23.44 -9.57 -6.60
C TRP A 76 24.88 -10.04 -6.36
N ARG A 77 25.27 -11.22 -6.89
CA ARG A 77 26.66 -11.70 -6.85
C ARG A 77 27.63 -10.71 -7.46
N GLY A 78 27.27 -10.08 -8.58
CA GLY A 78 28.07 -9.01 -9.17
C GLY A 78 28.18 -7.78 -8.26
N MET A 79 27.10 -7.41 -7.56
CA MET A 79 27.13 -6.32 -6.59
C MET A 79 27.99 -6.66 -5.35
N GLU A 80 27.92 -7.90 -4.86
CA GLU A 80 28.79 -8.42 -3.79
C GLU A 80 30.27 -8.29 -4.17
N ARG A 81 30.61 -8.60 -5.42
CA ARG A 81 31.97 -8.45 -5.94
C ARG A 81 32.47 -7.01 -5.89
N LEU A 82 31.60 -6.02 -6.13
CA LEU A 82 31.97 -4.59 -6.03
C LEU A 82 32.32 -4.18 -4.59
N VAL A 83 31.69 -4.81 -3.59
CA VAL A 83 32.03 -4.62 -2.18
C VAL A 83 33.38 -5.26 -1.86
N GLU A 84 33.62 -6.49 -2.32
CA GLU A 84 34.91 -7.18 -2.14
C GLU A 84 36.08 -6.41 -2.77
N LEU A 85 35.85 -5.73 -3.88
CA LEU A 85 36.82 -4.84 -4.54
C LEU A 85 37.00 -3.49 -3.85
N GLY A 86 36.28 -3.22 -2.75
CA GLY A 86 36.35 -1.97 -1.98
C GLY A 86 35.75 -0.75 -2.70
N ARG A 87 34.96 -0.96 -3.76
CA ARG A 87 34.36 0.13 -4.55
C ARG A 87 32.98 0.55 -4.05
N VAL A 88 32.33 -0.29 -3.25
CA VAL A 88 31.05 -0.01 -2.61
C VAL A 88 31.15 -0.37 -1.14
N ARG A 89 30.70 0.51 -0.25
CA ARG A 89 30.70 0.23 1.20
C ARG A 89 29.53 -0.64 1.62
N SER A 90 28.33 -0.34 1.13
CA SER A 90 27.10 -1.03 1.50
C SER A 90 26.20 -1.31 0.30
N LEU A 91 25.47 -2.43 0.34
CA LEU A 91 24.50 -2.79 -0.67
C LEU A 91 23.07 -2.50 -0.21
N GLY A 92 22.22 -2.23 -1.19
CA GLY A 92 20.81 -2.05 -0.94
C GLY A 92 19.92 -2.47 -2.11
N VAL A 93 18.62 -2.31 -1.89
CA VAL A 93 17.59 -2.56 -2.90
C VAL A 93 16.61 -1.40 -2.96
N SER A 94 15.85 -1.31 -4.04
CA SER A 94 14.79 -0.32 -4.17
C SER A 94 13.59 -0.93 -4.87
N ASN A 95 12.39 -0.69 -4.32
CA ASN A 95 11.09 -1.20 -4.78
C ASN A 95 10.89 -2.71 -4.59
N PHE A 96 11.53 -3.29 -3.56
CA PHE A 96 11.36 -4.71 -3.22
C PHE A 96 10.18 -4.90 -2.26
N GLY A 97 9.38 -5.94 -2.48
CA GLY A 97 8.40 -6.45 -1.52
C GLY A 97 9.02 -7.53 -0.61
N VAL A 98 8.26 -8.01 0.38
CA VAL A 98 8.75 -8.99 1.37
C VAL A 98 9.23 -10.27 0.71
N GLU A 99 8.52 -10.78 -0.30
CA GLU A 99 8.92 -12.02 -0.97
C GLU A 99 10.24 -11.88 -1.75
N GLU A 100 10.46 -10.77 -2.46
CA GLU A 100 11.75 -10.50 -3.11
C GLU A 100 12.88 -10.39 -2.07
N LEU A 101 12.58 -9.77 -0.92
CA LEU A 101 13.53 -9.58 0.16
C LEU A 101 13.92 -10.93 0.78
N GLU A 102 12.95 -11.79 1.09
CA GLU A 102 13.19 -13.14 1.62
C GLU A 102 14.01 -14.01 0.65
N GLU A 103 13.68 -13.96 -0.64
CA GLU A 103 14.43 -14.69 -1.66
C GLU A 103 15.89 -14.22 -1.72
N LEU A 104 16.10 -12.89 -1.81
CA LEU A 104 17.43 -12.30 -1.76
C LEU A 104 18.17 -12.69 -0.47
N TRP A 105 17.45 -12.64 0.65
CA TRP A 105 17.99 -13.01 1.95
C TRP A 105 18.39 -14.48 2.02
N GLY A 106 17.72 -15.37 1.28
CA GLY A 106 18.06 -16.79 1.23
C GLY A 106 19.46 -17.07 0.69
N PHE A 107 19.91 -16.35 -0.34
CA PHE A 107 21.18 -16.66 -1.02
C PHE A 107 22.27 -15.59 -0.86
N ALA A 108 21.95 -14.34 -0.51
CA ALA A 108 22.93 -13.26 -0.38
C ALA A 108 23.99 -13.57 0.68
N LYS A 109 25.27 -13.47 0.32
CA LYS A 109 26.40 -13.50 1.25
C LYS A 109 26.57 -12.15 1.95
N ILE A 110 26.46 -11.06 1.20
CA ILE A 110 26.41 -9.69 1.73
C ILE A 110 24.95 -9.25 1.70
N LYS A 111 24.34 -9.15 2.87
CA LYS A 111 22.92 -8.78 2.99
C LYS A 111 22.71 -7.31 2.59
N PRO A 112 21.55 -6.95 1.99
CA PRO A 112 21.18 -5.55 1.85
C PRO A 112 21.02 -4.94 3.24
N VAL A 113 21.63 -3.77 3.47
CA VAL A 113 21.47 -3.00 4.72
C VAL A 113 20.69 -1.71 4.51
N TYR A 114 20.33 -1.43 3.26
CA TYR A 114 19.63 -0.22 2.82
C TYR A 114 18.50 -0.59 1.88
N MET A 115 17.29 -0.06 2.13
CA MET A 115 16.13 -0.31 1.28
C MET A 115 15.37 0.98 0.97
N GLN A 116 15.28 1.34 -0.31
CA GLN A 116 14.58 2.56 -0.74
C GLN A 116 13.23 2.25 -1.38
N ASN A 117 12.13 2.56 -0.67
CA ASN A 117 10.76 2.25 -1.08
C ASN A 117 9.82 3.46 -0.92
N ILE A 118 8.65 3.43 -1.58
CA ILE A 118 7.60 4.45 -1.38
C ILE A 118 7.19 4.44 0.09
N PHE A 119 7.14 5.63 0.71
CA PHE A 119 6.64 5.79 2.06
C PHE A 119 5.86 7.09 2.19
N LYS A 120 4.53 7.00 2.08
CA LYS A 120 3.59 8.13 2.11
C LYS A 120 2.62 7.97 3.27
N VAL A 121 2.08 9.07 3.77
CA VAL A 121 1.14 9.06 4.91
C VAL A 121 -0.14 8.24 4.65
N TYR A 122 -0.62 8.22 3.39
CA TYR A 122 -1.77 7.39 2.99
C TYR A 122 -1.37 5.96 2.53
N LYS A 123 -0.09 5.75 2.22
CA LYS A 123 0.43 4.55 1.55
C LYS A 123 1.79 4.19 2.14
N GLN A 124 1.76 3.64 3.35
CA GLN A 124 2.91 3.58 4.25
C GLN A 124 3.73 2.31 3.96
N GLY A 125 4.60 2.37 2.96
CA GLY A 125 5.40 1.23 2.52
C GLY A 125 4.79 0.45 1.35
N GLU A 126 3.65 0.89 0.81
CA GLU A 126 2.98 0.21 -0.30
C GLU A 126 3.80 0.20 -1.58
N GLN A 127 3.99 -1.00 -2.13
CA GLN A 127 4.63 -1.22 -3.41
C GLN A 127 3.57 -1.44 -4.48
N ILE A 128 3.41 -0.46 -5.38
CA ILE A 128 2.48 -0.52 -6.53
C ILE A 128 2.72 -1.76 -7.40
N LEU A 129 3.96 -2.28 -7.41
CA LEU A 129 4.43 -3.31 -8.34
C LEU A 129 4.73 -4.67 -7.67
N SER A 130 4.46 -4.82 -6.37
CA SER A 130 4.60 -6.12 -5.69
C SER A 130 3.25 -6.81 -5.65
N ALA A 131 3.20 -8.06 -6.10
CA ALA A 131 2.00 -8.90 -6.10
C ALA A 131 1.45 -9.15 -4.68
N SER A 132 2.28 -8.93 -3.64
CA SER A 132 2.02 -9.29 -2.25
C SER A 132 1.40 -8.17 -1.41
N GLY A 133 1.17 -6.98 -2.00
CA GLY A 133 0.70 -5.81 -1.25
C GLY A 133 1.78 -5.20 -0.35
N GLY A 134 1.60 -3.93 0.01
CA GLY A 134 2.54 -3.15 0.82
C GLY A 134 2.78 -3.59 2.25
N GLY A 135 1.96 -4.52 2.75
CA GLY A 135 1.96 -4.95 4.14
C GLY A 135 3.29 -5.61 4.51
N GLY A 136 3.96 -5.07 5.53
CA GLY A 136 5.05 -5.78 6.20
C GLY A 136 6.46 -5.41 5.76
N VAL A 137 6.69 -4.68 4.67
CA VAL A 137 8.07 -4.30 4.26
C VAL A 137 8.79 -3.48 5.34
N VAL A 138 8.09 -2.55 5.98
CA VAL A 138 8.63 -1.76 7.10
C VAL A 138 8.98 -2.65 8.29
N GLN A 139 8.09 -3.59 8.63
CA GLN A 139 8.31 -4.51 9.74
C GLN A 139 9.47 -5.47 9.45
N TRP A 140 9.49 -6.05 8.25
CA TRP A 140 10.57 -6.88 7.74
C TRP A 140 11.93 -6.17 7.84
N ALA A 141 11.98 -4.89 7.43
CA ALA A 141 13.20 -4.10 7.51
C ALA A 141 13.69 -3.95 8.97
N ARG A 142 12.77 -3.68 9.90
CA ARG A 142 13.09 -3.58 11.34
C ARG A 142 13.62 -4.91 11.88
N ASP A 143 12.94 -6.01 11.57
CA ASP A 143 13.29 -7.34 12.08
C ASP A 143 14.65 -7.82 11.56
N HIS A 144 15.05 -7.38 10.36
CA HIS A 144 16.31 -7.75 9.72
C HIS A 144 17.42 -6.70 9.88
N GLY A 145 17.17 -5.60 10.61
CA GLY A 145 18.15 -4.52 10.80
C GLY A 145 18.50 -3.76 9.51
N VAL A 146 17.57 -3.69 8.55
CA VAL A 146 17.72 -2.98 7.28
C VAL A 146 17.21 -1.55 7.42
N MET A 147 18.04 -0.56 7.07
CA MET A 147 17.63 0.84 7.08
C MET A 147 16.69 1.13 5.91
N MET A 148 15.43 1.45 6.23
CA MET A 148 14.45 1.86 5.23
C MET A 148 14.54 3.36 4.95
N VAL A 149 14.49 3.70 3.66
CA VAL A 149 14.51 5.08 3.16
C VAL A 149 13.28 5.34 2.32
N GLY A 150 12.40 6.20 2.84
CA GLY A 150 11.16 6.61 2.22
C GLY A 150 11.38 7.63 1.12
N TYR A 151 10.90 7.33 -0.08
CA TYR A 151 10.79 8.30 -1.16
C TYR A 151 9.34 8.68 -1.45
N SER A 152 9.15 9.82 -2.12
CA SER A 152 7.84 10.37 -2.48
C SER A 152 6.91 10.69 -1.31
N THR A 153 7.44 10.90 -0.10
CA THR A 153 6.68 11.12 1.15
C THR A 153 5.60 12.19 1.07
N ILE A 154 5.84 13.25 0.29
CA ILE A 154 4.91 14.38 0.12
C ILE A 154 4.20 14.39 -1.23
N ASN A 155 4.41 13.38 -2.08
CA ASN A 155 3.79 13.31 -3.40
C ASN A 155 2.35 12.81 -3.26
N SER A 156 1.44 13.42 -4.02
CA SER A 156 0.05 12.95 -4.13
C SER A 156 -0.04 11.49 -4.57
N TRP A 157 -1.18 10.89 -4.28
CA TRP A 157 -1.61 9.61 -4.83
C TRP A 157 -2.83 9.83 -5.72
N PRO A 158 -3.00 9.09 -6.83
CA PRO A 158 -4.21 9.19 -7.64
C PRO A 158 -5.47 9.02 -6.77
N HIS A 159 -6.47 9.87 -7.02
CA HIS A 159 -7.76 9.84 -6.32
C HIS A 159 -7.71 10.12 -4.80
N MET A 160 -6.57 10.57 -4.29
CA MET A 160 -6.40 11.00 -2.89
C MET A 160 -6.18 12.51 -2.80
N LEU A 161 -6.54 13.09 -1.66
CA LEU A 161 -6.15 14.47 -1.35
C LEU A 161 -4.61 14.61 -1.38
N PRO A 162 -4.06 15.73 -1.88
CA PRO A 162 -2.64 15.99 -1.76
C PRO A 162 -2.25 16.04 -0.28
N PRO A 163 -1.23 15.28 0.18
CA PRO A 163 -0.92 15.18 1.61
C PRO A 163 -0.47 16.51 2.22
N LEU A 164 0.07 17.43 1.41
CA LEU A 164 0.42 18.77 1.85
C LEU A 164 -0.80 19.66 2.15
N GLN A 165 -1.97 19.30 1.63
CA GLN A 165 -3.25 20.01 1.78
C GLN A 165 -4.23 19.25 2.68
N ASP A 166 -3.83 18.12 3.26
CA ASP A 166 -4.68 17.38 4.17
C ASP A 166 -4.98 18.23 5.42
N PRO A 167 -6.25 18.39 5.83
CA PRO A 167 -6.61 19.22 6.97
C PRO A 167 -5.97 18.75 8.29
N HIS A 168 -5.73 17.45 8.47
CA HIS A 168 -5.06 16.92 9.65
C HIS A 168 -3.58 17.32 9.67
N VAL A 169 -2.91 17.20 8.51
CA VAL A 169 -1.50 17.60 8.36
C VAL A 169 -1.36 19.11 8.54
N LEU A 170 -2.25 19.91 7.95
CA LEU A 170 -2.27 21.37 8.10
C LEU A 170 -2.49 21.80 9.55
N SER A 171 -3.41 21.16 10.26
CA SER A 171 -3.67 21.45 11.67
C SER A 171 -2.45 21.18 12.55
N ILE A 172 -1.77 20.04 12.34
CA ILE A 172 -0.54 19.70 13.06
C ILE A 172 0.59 20.67 12.69
N ALA A 173 0.72 21.02 11.41
CA ALA A 173 1.72 21.97 10.94
C ALA A 173 1.55 23.35 11.61
N GLN A 174 0.31 23.85 11.68
CA GLN A 174 -0.01 25.10 12.37
C GLN A 174 0.32 25.01 13.87
N ALA A 175 -0.09 23.93 14.55
CA ALA A 175 0.16 23.74 15.97
C ALA A 175 1.66 23.69 16.31
N ARG A 176 2.50 23.19 15.39
CA ARG A 176 3.95 23.08 15.56
C ARG A 176 4.72 24.28 15.03
N GLY A 177 4.07 25.24 14.36
CA GLY A 177 4.74 26.34 13.68
C GLY A 177 5.67 25.84 12.56
N ARG A 178 5.27 24.77 11.86
CA ARG A 178 6.03 24.10 10.79
C ARG A 178 5.23 24.06 9.50
N THR A 179 5.87 23.63 8.41
CA THR A 179 5.16 23.35 7.15
C THR A 179 4.62 21.92 7.12
N SER A 180 3.59 21.67 6.30
CA SER A 180 3.11 20.30 6.04
C SER A 180 4.22 19.36 5.54
N SER A 181 5.18 19.90 4.78
CA SER A 181 6.36 19.14 4.33
C SER A 181 7.19 18.69 5.53
N GLN A 182 7.51 19.60 6.45
CA GLN A 182 8.28 19.26 7.65
C GLN A 182 7.55 18.24 8.53
N VAL A 183 6.24 18.40 8.74
CA VAL A 183 5.42 17.45 9.51
C VAL A 183 5.49 16.04 8.92
N LEU A 184 5.27 15.89 7.60
CA LEU A 184 5.27 14.58 6.96
C LEU A 184 6.66 13.91 6.95
N HIS A 185 7.73 14.67 6.74
CA HIS A 185 9.08 14.12 6.84
C HIS A 185 9.47 13.78 8.28
N ARG A 186 9.08 14.61 9.27
CA ARG A 186 9.30 14.32 10.69
C ARG A 186 8.55 13.09 11.15
N TRP A 187 7.31 12.92 10.68
CA TRP A 187 6.51 11.71 10.91
C TRP A 187 7.23 10.46 10.41
N ALA A 188 7.78 10.48 9.18
CA ALA A 188 8.58 9.36 8.67
C ALA A 188 9.84 9.10 9.51
N LEU A 189 10.57 10.15 9.89
CA LEU A 189 11.77 10.04 10.72
C LEU A 189 11.46 9.44 12.10
N GLN A 190 10.34 9.82 12.74
CA GLN A 190 9.92 9.26 14.02
C GLN A 190 9.48 7.79 13.94
N HIS A 191 9.13 7.31 12.75
CA HIS A 191 8.95 5.87 12.48
C HIS A 191 10.28 5.12 12.23
N GLY A 192 11.42 5.81 12.33
CA GLY A 192 12.73 5.25 12.03
C GLY A 192 13.00 5.13 10.53
N ILE A 193 12.24 5.85 9.69
CA ILE A 193 12.37 5.81 8.23
C ILE A 193 13.16 7.04 7.79
N ALA A 194 14.32 6.84 7.17
CA ALA A 194 15.06 7.95 6.58
C ALA A 194 14.31 8.55 5.39
N VAL A 195 14.54 9.82 5.07
CA VAL A 195 13.84 10.52 3.99
C VAL A 195 14.81 11.19 3.03
N ILE A 196 14.41 11.29 1.75
CA ILE A 196 15.20 11.93 0.69
C ILE A 196 14.39 13.02 -0.03
N PRO A 197 14.08 14.14 0.64
CA PRO A 197 13.24 15.19 0.08
C PRO A 197 13.90 15.86 -1.14
N LYS A 198 13.18 15.89 -2.27
CA LYS A 198 13.61 16.65 -3.46
C LYS A 198 13.22 18.12 -3.31
N ALA A 199 14.17 19.02 -3.56
CA ALA A 199 13.93 20.45 -3.71
C ALA A 199 14.75 21.02 -4.88
N SER A 200 14.24 22.07 -5.51
CA SER A 200 14.96 22.81 -6.57
C SER A 200 15.14 24.29 -6.23
N SER A 201 14.82 24.70 -5.01
CA SER A 201 15.07 26.05 -4.50
C SER A 201 15.80 25.98 -3.16
N LEU A 202 16.71 26.93 -2.94
CA LEU A 202 17.50 27.02 -1.72
C LEU A 202 16.62 27.16 -0.45
N ALA A 203 15.53 27.93 -0.55
CA ALA A 203 14.58 28.08 0.54
C ALA A 203 13.97 26.74 0.98
N ARG A 204 13.55 25.90 0.01
CA ARG A 204 13.00 24.57 0.29
C ARG A 204 14.04 23.58 0.79
N ILE A 205 15.29 23.67 0.31
CA ILE A 205 16.40 22.87 0.84
C ILE A 205 16.61 23.18 2.32
N ARG A 206 16.66 24.47 2.71
CA ARG A 206 16.81 24.89 4.10
C ARG A 206 15.62 24.47 4.97
N GLU A 207 14.39 24.67 4.47
CA GLU A 207 13.17 24.23 5.15
C GLU A 207 13.19 22.72 5.43
N ASN A 208 13.51 21.90 4.41
CA ASN A 208 13.54 20.44 4.51
C ASN A 208 14.71 19.90 5.36
N ALA A 209 15.74 20.71 5.65
CA ALA A 209 16.83 20.32 6.55
C ALA A 209 16.46 20.52 8.04
N GLN A 210 15.47 21.36 8.33
CA GLN A 210 15.01 21.68 9.69
C GLN A 210 13.93 20.67 10.15
N LEU A 211 14.35 19.42 10.36
CA LEU A 211 13.47 18.32 10.77
C LEU A 211 13.78 17.77 12.16
N LEU A 212 14.90 18.18 12.76
CA LEU A 212 15.41 17.61 14.00
C LEU A 212 15.22 18.52 15.23
N ASP A 213 14.72 19.73 15.03
CA ASP A 213 14.50 20.76 16.04
C ASP A 213 13.05 20.80 16.58
N PHE A 214 12.23 19.82 16.20
CA PHE A 214 10.88 19.62 16.75
C PHE A 214 10.52 18.14 16.71
N GLU A 215 9.51 17.77 17.50
CA GLU A 215 8.94 16.43 17.51
C GLU A 215 7.41 16.48 17.43
N LEU A 216 6.84 15.45 16.83
CA LEU A 216 5.41 15.16 16.87
C LEU A 216 5.13 14.34 18.13
N SER A 217 4.10 14.75 18.87
CA SER A 217 3.60 14.00 20.02
C SER A 217 3.05 12.64 19.60
N ALA A 218 2.90 11.73 20.56
CA ALA A 218 2.29 10.42 20.32
C ALA A 218 0.88 10.53 19.71
N ALA A 219 0.08 11.51 20.13
CA ALA A 219 -1.26 11.74 19.59
C ALA A 219 -1.23 12.19 18.12
N GLU A 220 -0.31 13.07 17.74
CA GLU A 220 -0.16 13.53 16.35
C GLU A 220 0.39 12.43 15.45
N MET A 221 1.36 11.65 15.95
CA MET A 221 1.86 10.46 15.24
C MET A 221 0.72 9.49 14.96
N LEU A 222 -0.10 9.15 15.97
CA LEU A 222 -1.27 8.29 15.82
C LEU A 222 -2.29 8.88 14.84
N ALA A 223 -2.55 10.19 14.88
CA ALA A 223 -3.47 10.83 13.95
C ALA A 223 -3.00 10.71 12.49
N LEU A 224 -1.71 10.90 12.24
CA LEU A 224 -1.11 10.76 10.90
C LEU A 224 -1.09 9.29 10.45
N ASP A 225 -0.80 8.37 11.36
CA ASP A 225 -0.84 6.93 11.10
C ASP A 225 -2.23 6.47 10.65
N GLY A 226 -3.27 7.03 11.28
CA GLY A 226 -4.67 6.76 10.96
C GLY A 226 -5.08 7.19 9.55
N LEU A 227 -4.37 8.11 8.89
CA LEU A 227 -4.75 8.60 7.56
C LEU A 227 -4.73 7.50 6.49
N ALA A 228 -3.82 6.53 6.60
CA ALA A 228 -3.83 5.35 5.73
C ALA A 228 -5.12 4.54 5.89
N THR A 229 -5.55 4.30 7.13
CA THR A 229 -6.81 3.60 7.45
C THR A 229 -8.02 4.32 6.87
N LEU A 230 -8.06 5.66 6.94
CA LEU A 230 -9.14 6.45 6.33
C LEU A 230 -9.12 6.34 4.80
N SER A 231 -7.94 6.39 4.19
CA SER A 231 -7.79 6.33 2.73
C SER A 231 -8.13 4.98 2.11
N GLU A 232 -8.04 3.89 2.89
CA GLU A 232 -8.15 2.51 2.40
C GLU A 232 -9.40 1.78 2.89
N SER A 233 -10.33 2.50 3.55
CA SER A 233 -11.54 2.03 4.25
C SER A 233 -12.55 1.20 3.43
N THR A 234 -12.18 0.70 2.26
CA THR A 234 -12.98 -0.17 1.39
C THR A 234 -12.37 -1.56 1.15
N HIS A 235 -11.11 -1.83 1.56
CA HIS A 235 -10.44 -3.10 1.30
C HIS A 235 -9.59 -3.55 2.50
N ASP A 236 -9.96 -4.69 3.12
CA ASP A 236 -9.27 -5.25 4.30
C ASP A 236 -7.78 -5.61 4.08
N GLN A 237 -7.32 -5.67 2.82
CA GLN A 237 -5.99 -6.15 2.44
C GLN A 237 -4.89 -5.08 2.37
N LEU A 238 -5.22 -3.79 2.53
CA LEU A 238 -4.26 -2.71 2.23
C LEU A 238 -3.52 -2.16 3.45
N ARG A 239 -4.00 -2.44 4.67
CA ARG A 239 -3.41 -1.82 5.87
C ARG A 239 -2.15 -2.56 6.37
N PRO A 240 -1.03 -1.85 6.61
CA PRO A 240 0.15 -2.47 7.20
C PRO A 240 -0.09 -2.93 8.66
N ALA A 241 0.24 -4.19 8.97
CA ALA A 241 0.00 -4.80 10.29
C ALA A 241 0.71 -4.12 11.47
N TRP A 242 1.76 -3.33 11.19
CA TRP A 242 2.55 -2.62 12.21
C TRP A 242 1.93 -1.29 12.64
N ILE A 243 0.79 -0.89 12.06
CA ILE A 243 0.08 0.36 12.38
C ILE A 243 -1.23 0.04 13.09
N ALA A 244 -1.47 0.74 14.21
CA ALA A 244 -2.67 0.59 15.03
C ALA A 244 -3.95 1.07 14.31
N ASP A 245 -5.10 0.50 14.67
CA ASP A 245 -6.40 0.92 14.11
C ASP A 245 -6.90 2.10 14.91
N VAL A 246 -6.35 3.27 14.62
CA VAL A 246 -6.63 4.46 15.43
C VAL A 246 -8.11 4.82 15.39
N PHE A 247 -8.79 4.51 14.30
CA PHE A 247 -10.21 4.82 14.11
C PHE A 247 -11.13 3.62 14.39
N ALA A 248 -10.57 2.47 14.78
CA ALA A 248 -11.30 1.21 14.95
C ALA A 248 -12.23 0.90 13.76
N LEU A 249 -11.79 1.23 12.54
CA LEU A 249 -12.58 1.02 11.32
C LEU A 249 -12.69 -0.47 10.97
N HIS A 250 -11.84 -1.31 11.54
CA HIS A 250 -11.88 -2.76 11.37
C HIS A 250 -12.58 -3.45 12.56
N ARG A 251 -13.84 -3.86 12.32
CA ARG A 251 -14.45 -5.02 12.97
C ARG A 251 -14.88 -5.95 11.84
N ALA A 252 -14.32 -7.15 11.72
CA ALA A 252 -14.93 -8.42 12.16
C ALA A 252 -14.04 -9.60 11.67
N PRO A 253 -13.95 -10.78 12.35
CA PRO A 253 -15.13 -11.62 12.64
C PRO A 253 -15.17 -12.29 14.02
N GLY A 254 -16.39 -12.40 14.58
CA GLY A 254 -16.77 -13.46 15.53
C GLY A 254 -15.95 -13.66 16.81
N ILE A 255 -16.03 -12.74 17.77
CA ILE A 255 -15.92 -13.12 19.20
C ILE A 255 -17.13 -12.56 19.95
N VAL A 256 -17.88 -13.50 20.50
CA VAL A 256 -19.04 -13.34 21.37
C VAL A 256 -18.65 -12.50 22.59
N ALA A 257 -19.32 -11.37 22.79
CA ALA A 257 -19.48 -10.77 24.11
C ALA A 257 -20.93 -10.99 24.56
N HIS A 258 -21.21 -12.18 25.07
CA HIS A 258 -22.30 -12.34 26.01
C HIS A 258 -21.80 -11.85 27.36
N SER A 259 -22.26 -10.69 27.81
CA SER A 259 -22.75 -10.59 29.18
C SER A 259 -23.79 -9.47 29.27
N SER A 260 -24.88 -9.85 29.92
CA SER A 260 -26.15 -9.18 30.11
C SER A 260 -26.08 -7.96 31.01
N ALA A 261 -26.80 -6.88 30.66
CA ALA A 261 -27.65 -6.13 31.59
C ALA A 261 -28.59 -5.17 30.83
N SER A 262 -29.83 -5.15 31.28
CA SER A 262 -31.00 -4.46 30.76
C SER A 262 -30.92 -2.93 30.74
N ALA A 263 -31.53 -2.30 29.73
CA ALA A 263 -32.49 -1.21 29.93
C ALA A 263 -33.33 -1.03 28.65
N ALA A 264 -34.64 -1.07 28.84
CA ALA A 264 -35.66 -0.84 27.81
C ALA A 264 -35.62 0.60 27.26
N VAL A 265 -36.13 0.79 26.04
CA VAL A 265 -37.23 1.73 25.68
C VAL A 265 -37.48 1.68 24.16
N GLY A 266 -38.76 1.54 23.76
CA GLY A 266 -39.29 2.18 22.55
C GLY A 266 -39.68 1.29 21.37
N GLN A 267 -40.96 0.88 21.33
CA GLN A 267 -41.65 0.39 20.12
C GLN A 267 -42.08 1.55 19.20
N ALA A 268 -42.10 1.30 17.88
CA ALA A 268 -43.09 1.78 16.89
C ALA A 268 -42.91 0.92 15.59
N HIS A 269 -43.85 0.04 15.20
CA HIS A 269 -44.98 0.26 14.25
C HIS A 269 -44.53 0.77 12.86
N LEU A 270 -44.90 0.26 11.67
CA LEU A 270 -45.95 -0.59 11.09
C LEU A 270 -45.35 -1.28 9.82
N GLY A 271 -45.83 -2.41 9.26
CA GLY A 271 -47.14 -2.64 8.66
C GLY A 271 -47.01 -3.76 7.61
N ALA A 272 -47.92 -4.74 7.64
CA ALA A 272 -47.92 -5.89 6.73
C ALA A 272 -48.77 -5.59 5.49
N SER A 273 -48.17 -5.68 4.30
CA SER A 273 -48.89 -5.84 3.03
C SER A 273 -48.92 -7.33 2.67
N VAL A 274 -50.01 -7.75 2.03
CA VAL A 274 -50.20 -9.11 1.48
C VAL A 274 -49.19 -9.30 0.35
N GLY A 275 -47.96 -9.66 0.73
CA GLY A 275 -46.78 -9.61 -0.11
C GLY A 275 -46.46 -10.95 -0.73
N VAL A 276 -46.06 -10.89 -2.00
CA VAL A 276 -45.32 -11.92 -2.73
C VAL A 276 -44.40 -12.71 -1.78
N ARG A 277 -44.51 -14.04 -1.78
CA ARG A 277 -43.69 -14.91 -0.93
C ARG A 277 -42.49 -15.45 -1.69
N PHE A 278 -41.41 -15.68 -0.95
CA PHE A 278 -40.18 -16.25 -1.49
C PHE A 278 -39.76 -17.45 -0.66
N MET A 279 -39.42 -18.54 -1.34
CA MET A 279 -38.93 -19.76 -0.72
C MET A 279 -37.47 -19.98 -1.07
N GLN A 280 -36.65 -20.34 -0.09
CA GLN A 280 -35.31 -20.85 -0.36
C GLN A 280 -35.42 -22.17 -1.15
N VAL A 281 -34.77 -22.22 -2.30
CA VAL A 281 -34.77 -23.41 -3.18
C VAL A 281 -33.39 -24.06 -3.28
N LEU A 282 -32.31 -23.30 -3.04
CA LEU A 282 -30.94 -23.81 -3.12
C LEU A 282 -30.04 -23.14 -2.08
N SER A 283 -29.05 -23.88 -1.58
CA SER A 283 -28.02 -23.40 -0.64
C SER A 283 -26.65 -23.57 -1.27
N ASP A 284 -25.74 -22.64 -0.98
CA ASP A 284 -24.39 -22.54 -1.56
C ASP A 284 -24.35 -22.53 -3.09
N ARG A 285 -25.43 -22.03 -3.70
CA ARG A 285 -25.59 -21.89 -5.14
C ARG A 285 -25.94 -20.46 -5.50
N GLN A 286 -25.56 -20.06 -6.71
CA GLN A 286 -25.96 -18.80 -7.30
C GLN A 286 -26.41 -19.00 -8.75
N CYS A 287 -27.44 -18.28 -9.19
CA CYS A 287 -27.81 -18.22 -10.61
C CYS A 287 -26.69 -17.54 -11.42
N ILE A 288 -26.41 -18.03 -12.63
CA ILE A 288 -25.31 -17.52 -13.46
C ILE A 288 -25.62 -16.12 -14.00
N ARG A 289 -24.62 -15.24 -13.99
CA ARG A 289 -24.71 -13.79 -14.24
C ARG A 289 -24.72 -13.37 -15.73
N GLU A 290 -24.60 -14.29 -16.68
CA GLU A 290 -24.11 -13.96 -18.03
C GLU A 290 -24.94 -14.50 -19.20
N PRO A 291 -26.27 -14.28 -19.19
CA PRO A 291 -26.85 -13.47 -20.28
C PRO A 291 -27.77 -12.33 -19.78
N GLU A 292 -27.87 -11.21 -20.53
CA GLU A 292 -28.79 -10.10 -20.22
C GLU A 292 -30.26 -10.52 -20.11
N GLU A 293 -30.65 -11.58 -20.83
CA GLU A 293 -32.03 -12.08 -20.91
C GLU A 293 -32.56 -12.64 -19.58
N VAL A 294 -31.65 -13.08 -18.70
CA VAL A 294 -31.95 -13.74 -17.42
C VAL A 294 -32.08 -12.72 -16.27
N LYS A 295 -31.77 -11.44 -16.50
CA LYS A 295 -31.74 -10.37 -15.48
C LYS A 295 -33.09 -9.66 -15.36
N ALA A 296 -33.53 -9.39 -14.13
CA ALA A 296 -34.68 -8.51 -13.88
C ALA A 296 -34.30 -7.03 -14.08
N ARG A 297 -35.29 -6.16 -14.37
CA ARG A 297 -35.05 -4.74 -14.75
C ARG A 297 -34.29 -3.91 -13.71
N GLN A 298 -34.45 -4.21 -12.41
CA GLN A 298 -33.54 -3.75 -11.35
C GLN A 298 -32.72 -4.95 -10.88
N PHE A 299 -31.53 -5.11 -11.47
CA PHE A 299 -30.76 -6.36 -11.39
C PHE A 299 -30.09 -6.62 -10.02
N SER A 300 -29.83 -5.57 -9.24
CA SER A 300 -29.25 -5.67 -7.90
C SER A 300 -29.54 -4.40 -7.11
N LEU A 301 -29.70 -4.54 -5.80
CA LEU A 301 -29.79 -3.39 -4.89
C LEU A 301 -28.47 -2.60 -4.81
N GLY A 302 -27.36 -3.14 -5.31
CA GLY A 302 -26.05 -2.49 -5.33
C GLY A 302 -25.42 -2.43 -3.92
N GLY A 303 -24.14 -2.81 -3.83
CA GLY A 303 -23.47 -2.94 -2.53
C GLY A 303 -24.03 -4.08 -1.66
N GLY A 304 -23.31 -4.39 -0.57
CA GLY A 304 -23.74 -5.34 0.46
C GLY A 304 -24.52 -4.69 1.59
N GLY A 305 -24.89 -5.47 2.61
CA GLY A 305 -25.54 -4.99 3.84
C GLY A 305 -27.07 -4.93 3.79
N HIS A 306 -27.70 -5.42 2.71
CA HIS A 306 -29.15 -5.50 2.64
C HIS A 306 -29.67 -6.67 3.48
N GLN A 307 -30.81 -6.49 4.12
CA GLN A 307 -31.52 -7.59 4.77
C GLN A 307 -32.26 -8.44 3.73
N LEU A 308 -32.51 -9.71 4.06
CA LEU A 308 -33.29 -10.60 3.20
C LEU A 308 -34.65 -10.00 2.81
N SER A 309 -35.32 -9.33 3.76
CA SER A 309 -36.60 -8.63 3.53
C SER A 309 -36.49 -7.54 2.47
N ALA A 310 -35.40 -6.76 2.46
CA ALA A 310 -35.17 -5.74 1.45
C ALA A 310 -35.00 -6.35 0.06
N CYS A 311 -34.34 -7.51 -0.05
CA CYS A 311 -34.26 -8.20 -1.34
C CYS A 311 -35.60 -8.80 -1.78
N GLN A 312 -36.38 -9.34 -0.84
CA GLN A 312 -37.75 -9.81 -1.12
C GLN A 312 -38.63 -8.67 -1.61
N GLU A 313 -38.60 -7.51 -0.96
CA GLU A 313 -39.36 -6.31 -1.36
C GLU A 313 -38.92 -5.80 -2.74
N ALA A 314 -37.61 -5.74 -3.00
CA ALA A 314 -37.07 -5.31 -4.29
C ALA A 314 -37.49 -6.25 -5.42
N CYS A 315 -37.38 -7.56 -5.21
CA CYS A 315 -37.83 -8.55 -6.19
C CYS A 315 -39.36 -8.53 -6.36
N ALA A 316 -40.12 -8.35 -5.28
CA ALA A 316 -41.59 -8.24 -5.35
C ALA A 316 -42.06 -7.01 -6.15
N ALA A 317 -41.31 -5.90 -6.07
CA ALA A 317 -41.57 -4.68 -6.83
C ALA A 317 -41.28 -4.81 -8.33
N GLN A 318 -40.55 -5.86 -8.75
CA GLN A 318 -40.23 -6.13 -10.15
C GLN A 318 -41.20 -7.18 -10.75
N PRO A 319 -41.92 -6.85 -11.84
CA PRO A 319 -42.86 -7.80 -12.47
C PRO A 319 -42.19 -9.05 -13.03
N ASP A 320 -40.93 -8.94 -13.44
CA ASP A 320 -40.17 -10.00 -14.10
C ASP A 320 -39.19 -10.73 -13.17
N CYS A 321 -39.13 -10.39 -11.88
CA CYS A 321 -38.28 -11.10 -10.93
C CYS A 321 -38.96 -12.40 -10.46
N GLY A 322 -38.37 -13.53 -10.83
CA GLY A 322 -38.79 -14.87 -10.44
C GLY A 322 -37.87 -15.54 -9.42
N PHE A 323 -36.60 -15.12 -9.36
CA PHE A 323 -35.59 -15.65 -8.45
C PHE A 323 -34.68 -14.55 -7.93
N PHE A 324 -34.07 -14.75 -6.76
CA PHE A 324 -32.91 -13.96 -6.35
C PHE A 324 -31.88 -14.82 -5.62
N THR A 325 -30.60 -14.50 -5.79
CA THR A 325 -29.52 -15.04 -4.97
C THR A 325 -29.21 -14.02 -3.87
N PHE A 326 -29.35 -14.44 -2.61
CA PHE A 326 -28.99 -13.64 -1.43
C PHE A 326 -27.77 -14.23 -0.73
N TYR A 327 -26.75 -13.40 -0.54
CA TYR A 327 -25.52 -13.79 0.13
C TYR A 327 -25.67 -13.43 1.60
N GLN A 328 -25.93 -14.43 2.45
CA GLN A 328 -26.22 -14.19 3.86
C GLN A 328 -25.08 -13.49 4.60
N SER A 329 -23.84 -13.74 4.17
CA SER A 329 -22.61 -13.19 4.74
C SER A 329 -22.39 -11.72 4.41
N THR A 330 -22.75 -11.30 3.19
CA THR A 330 -22.44 -9.96 2.67
C THR A 330 -23.67 -9.08 2.50
N GLY A 331 -24.88 -9.63 2.57
CA GLY A 331 -26.12 -8.93 2.28
C GLY A 331 -26.26 -8.51 0.81
N TYR A 332 -25.43 -9.05 -0.10
CA TYR A 332 -25.61 -8.85 -1.53
C TYR A 332 -26.87 -9.56 -2.01
N CYS A 333 -27.52 -8.96 -3.00
CA CYS A 333 -28.62 -9.61 -3.67
C CYS A 333 -28.62 -9.36 -5.18
N HIS A 334 -28.77 -10.44 -5.94
CA HIS A 334 -28.91 -10.43 -7.39
C HIS A 334 -30.25 -11.03 -7.78
N MET A 335 -31.01 -10.33 -8.62
CA MET A 335 -32.37 -10.69 -9.00
C MET A 335 -32.43 -11.16 -10.45
N PHE A 336 -33.16 -12.25 -10.68
CA PHE A 336 -33.20 -12.98 -11.94
C PHE A 336 -34.64 -13.29 -12.35
N ARG A 337 -34.87 -13.38 -13.67
CA ARG A 337 -36.13 -13.87 -14.23
C ARG A 337 -36.28 -15.38 -14.06
N THR A 338 -35.20 -16.11 -14.33
CA THR A 338 -35.11 -17.57 -14.19
C THR A 338 -33.78 -17.95 -13.55
N CYS A 339 -33.69 -19.16 -12.99
CA CYS A 339 -32.45 -19.71 -12.42
C CYS A 339 -32.17 -21.12 -12.98
N ALA A 340 -32.23 -21.24 -14.32
CA ALA A 340 -32.07 -22.51 -15.02
C ALA A 340 -30.64 -23.06 -14.95
N GLU A 341 -29.65 -22.16 -14.92
CA GLU A 341 -28.24 -22.50 -14.77
C GLU A 341 -27.68 -21.91 -13.47
N GLN A 342 -26.90 -22.72 -12.75
CA GLN A 342 -26.41 -22.44 -11.41
C GLN A 342 -24.93 -22.83 -11.31
N ILE A 343 -24.19 -22.09 -10.50
CA ILE A 343 -22.82 -22.43 -10.10
C ILE A 343 -22.72 -22.50 -8.58
N ASP A 344 -21.72 -23.22 -8.11
CA ASP A 344 -21.36 -23.22 -6.69
C ASP A 344 -20.89 -21.83 -6.28
N ALA A 345 -21.41 -21.33 -5.17
CA ALA A 345 -21.07 -20.02 -4.66
C ALA A 345 -19.91 -20.08 -3.65
N SER A 346 -19.77 -21.20 -2.92
CA SER A 346 -18.72 -21.45 -1.92
C SER A 346 -18.62 -20.40 -0.81
N ASP A 347 -19.63 -19.56 -0.65
CA ASP A 347 -19.64 -18.37 0.23
C ASP A 347 -20.96 -18.16 0.99
N GLY A 348 -21.83 -19.18 1.06
CA GLY A 348 -23.11 -19.10 1.77
C GLY A 348 -24.27 -18.53 0.95
N ALA A 349 -24.14 -18.39 -0.37
CA ALA A 349 -25.22 -17.86 -1.20
C ALA A 349 -26.46 -18.76 -1.22
N VAL A 350 -27.63 -18.16 -1.06
CA VAL A 350 -28.91 -18.86 -1.04
C VAL A 350 -29.79 -18.35 -2.17
N VAL A 351 -30.30 -19.26 -3.00
CA VAL A 351 -31.27 -18.91 -4.04
C VAL A 351 -32.67 -19.01 -3.50
N HIS A 352 -33.46 -17.95 -3.67
CA HIS A 352 -34.87 -17.90 -3.37
C HIS A 352 -35.69 -17.80 -4.66
N ALA A 353 -36.79 -18.55 -4.72
CA ALA A 353 -37.77 -18.50 -5.81
C ALA A 353 -39.05 -17.81 -5.33
N ARG A 354 -39.62 -16.97 -6.20
CA ARG A 354 -40.94 -16.37 -6.02
C ARG A 354 -42.01 -17.44 -6.12
N GLN A 355 -42.93 -17.48 -5.14
CA GLN A 355 -44.09 -18.37 -5.15
C GLN A 355 -45.27 -17.78 -5.91
#